data_AF-A0A378JBT5-F1
#
_entry.id   AF-A0A378JBT5-F1
#
_cell.length_a   1.000
_cell.length_b   1.000
_cell.length_c   1.000
_cell.angle_alpha   90.00
_cell.angle_beta   90.00
_cell.angle_gamma   90.00
#
_symmetry.space_group_name_H-M   'P 1'
#
loop_
_entity.id
_entity.type
_entity.pdbx_description
1 polymer ?
#
loop_
_entity_poly.entity_id
_entity_poly.type
_entity_poly.pdbx_seq_one_letter_code
_entity_poly.pdbx_strand_id
1 'polypeptide(L)'
;MGIRKVLILANGTVSVTQKQSVRDGFFGFFNFRNAATWLMFDPGNFINQLAEQCKEEHRLVLDGPGTDVTNDKGSLIKSVSALIDGHIGDSGINANFEKIKRFLKKQSDEAAMAGDSLIVCGVGWSRGAFLLLQMKEWLEGKAVKKDINIEAVYLHYIDSVAGGPTDRLRYLKVPSYRPKAPMHLGVHSYLSNTGNLNLWAYILRYLPEEYRVNTPFFSGVLDKTENTIHSVSGVDYKHHSASWLFPASHEALVGKSSNKIERWAGDLVLANIVRHLVDLSFTLDDQWAKKILKRGKTALEQLRQCNPALTSCRKYLDFEQPETTLLGRELTERDNIDSCLSMRDFTL
;
A
#
# COMPACT_ATOMS: atom_id res chain seq x y z
N MET A 1 19.75 20.32 -15.06
CA MET A 1 19.24 19.56 -13.92
C MET A 1 18.57 18.33 -14.48
N GLY A 2 19.12 17.15 -14.21
CA GLY A 2 18.45 15.89 -14.52
C GLY A 2 17.45 15.52 -13.43
N ILE A 3 16.72 14.45 -13.66
CA ILE A 3 15.75 13.90 -12.72
C ILE A 3 16.16 12.46 -12.42
N ARG A 4 16.35 12.17 -11.14
CA ARG A 4 16.57 10.81 -10.66
C ARG A 4 15.24 10.21 -10.20
N LYS A 5 14.82 9.14 -10.86
CA LYS A 5 13.60 8.39 -10.52
C LYS A 5 13.93 7.31 -9.49
N VAL A 6 13.13 7.26 -8.43
CA VAL A 6 13.26 6.29 -7.35
C VAL A 6 11.96 5.49 -7.25
N LEU A 7 12.06 4.15 -7.26
CA LEU A 7 10.91 3.26 -7.10
C LEU A 7 10.98 2.53 -5.76
N ILE A 8 9.91 2.59 -4.96
CA ILE A 8 9.78 1.84 -3.71
C ILE A 8 8.58 0.91 -3.81
N LEU A 9 8.82 -0.39 -3.70
CA LEU A 9 7.80 -1.42 -3.72
C LEU A 9 7.69 -2.01 -2.32
N ALA A 10 6.56 -1.79 -1.64
CA ALA A 10 6.35 -2.19 -0.24
C ALA A 10 5.24 -3.26 -0.14
N ASN A 11 5.65 -4.50 0.09
CA ASN A 11 4.74 -5.61 0.26
C ASN A 11 4.19 -5.67 1.70
N GLY A 12 2.91 -6.04 1.86
CA GLY A 12 2.28 -6.21 3.17
C GLY A 12 2.44 -7.60 3.78
N THR A 13 2.89 -8.60 3.00
CA THR A 13 3.01 -10.02 3.38
C THR A 13 4.45 -10.48 3.51
N VAL A 14 4.68 -11.57 4.23
CA VAL A 14 6.00 -12.18 4.44
C VAL A 14 6.36 -13.08 3.24
N SER A 15 7.57 -12.91 2.73
CA SER A 15 8.18 -13.76 1.72
C SER A 15 8.66 -15.07 2.35
N VAL A 16 8.14 -16.18 1.85
CA VAL A 16 8.77 -17.49 2.05
C VAL A 16 9.76 -17.65 0.91
N THR A 17 11.06 -17.48 1.19
CA THR A 17 12.10 -17.75 0.20
C THR A 17 12.02 -19.22 -0.20
N GLN A 18 12.04 -19.47 -1.51
CA GLN A 18 11.99 -20.82 -2.07
C GLN A 18 13.18 -21.65 -1.57
N LYS A 19 12.90 -22.61 -0.67
CA LYS A 19 13.39 -24.01 -0.62
C LYS A 19 13.11 -24.60 0.77
N GLN A 20 11.84 -24.88 1.07
CA GLN A 20 11.54 -25.97 2.00
C GLN A 20 10.57 -26.92 1.32
N SER A 21 11.04 -28.16 1.13
CA SER A 21 10.35 -29.25 0.44
C SER A 21 9.18 -29.83 1.23
N VAL A 22 8.84 -29.26 2.38
CA VAL A 22 7.86 -29.84 3.29
C VAL A 22 6.54 -29.11 3.12
N ARG A 23 5.62 -29.74 2.38
CA ARG A 23 4.21 -29.32 2.23
C ARG A 23 3.43 -29.30 3.55
N ASP A 24 4.04 -29.80 4.63
CA ASP A 24 3.47 -29.85 5.97
C ASP A 24 4.23 -28.92 6.93
N GLY A 25 4.17 -27.62 6.65
CA GLY A 25 4.51 -26.59 7.62
C GLY A 25 3.44 -26.46 8.71
N PHE A 26 3.84 -25.95 9.88
CA PHE A 26 3.15 -25.80 11.16
C PHE A 26 1.67 -25.30 11.16
N PHE A 27 1.11 -24.88 10.03
CA PHE A 27 -0.31 -24.51 9.89
C PHE A 27 -1.29 -25.70 9.90
N GLY A 28 -0.77 -26.93 9.89
CA GLY A 28 -1.55 -28.12 10.25
C GLY A 28 -2.05 -28.09 11.71
N PHE A 29 -1.38 -27.35 12.60
CA PHE A 29 -1.67 -27.37 14.05
C PHE A 29 -2.91 -26.57 14.47
N PHE A 30 -3.36 -25.62 13.64
CA PHE A 30 -4.51 -24.74 13.95
C PHE A 30 -5.61 -24.74 12.88
N ASN A 31 -5.57 -25.64 11.88
CA ASN A 31 -6.45 -25.58 10.71
C ASN A 31 -6.43 -24.21 9.98
N PHE A 32 -5.34 -23.43 10.13
CA PHE A 32 -5.15 -22.12 9.49
C PHE A 32 -4.56 -22.21 8.08
N ARG A 33 -4.61 -23.36 7.41
CA ARG A 33 -4.11 -23.49 6.02
C ARG A 33 -4.63 -22.39 5.08
N ASN A 34 -5.89 -21.98 5.25
CA ASN A 34 -6.51 -20.90 4.46
C ASN A 34 -6.06 -19.48 4.89
N ALA A 35 -5.70 -19.28 6.16
CA ALA A 35 -5.16 -18.01 6.66
C ALA A 35 -3.63 -17.89 6.49
N ALA A 36 -2.93 -18.99 6.24
CA ALA A 36 -1.51 -18.99 5.90
C ALA A 36 -1.27 -18.47 4.48
N THR A 37 -2.14 -18.82 3.53
CA THR A 37 -2.14 -18.30 2.15
C THR A 37 -2.24 -16.77 2.07
N TRP A 38 -2.83 -16.13 3.09
CA TRP A 38 -2.90 -14.68 3.24
C TRP A 38 -1.55 -14.03 3.59
N LEU A 39 -0.69 -14.74 4.31
CA LEU A 39 0.56 -14.21 4.85
C LEU A 39 1.78 -14.55 4.01
N MET A 40 1.63 -15.50 3.09
CA MET A 40 2.72 -16.06 2.31
C MET A 40 2.87 -15.39 0.94
N PHE A 41 4.12 -15.29 0.51
CA PHE A 41 4.57 -14.95 -0.84
C PHE A 41 3.64 -15.51 -1.91
N ASP A 42 3.14 -14.62 -2.77
CA ASP A 42 2.54 -15.01 -4.04
C ASP A 42 3.33 -14.35 -5.18
N PRO A 43 4.05 -15.13 -6.00
CA PRO A 43 4.77 -14.58 -7.15
C PRO A 43 3.83 -13.86 -8.14
N GLY A 44 2.53 -14.15 -8.09
CA GLY A 44 1.49 -13.50 -8.88
C GLY A 44 1.02 -12.15 -8.33
N ASN A 45 1.46 -11.67 -7.16
CA ASN A 45 1.01 -10.39 -6.63
C ASN A 45 1.65 -9.19 -7.38
N PHE A 46 1.04 -8.00 -7.29
CA PHE A 46 1.47 -6.84 -8.08
C PHE A 46 2.87 -6.34 -7.73
N ILE A 47 3.24 -6.37 -6.45
CA ILE A 47 4.55 -5.93 -5.99
C ILE A 47 5.66 -6.78 -6.61
N ASN A 48 5.46 -8.10 -6.65
CA ASN A 48 6.40 -9.04 -7.26
C ASN A 48 6.46 -8.88 -8.78
N GLN A 49 5.30 -8.76 -9.44
CA GLN A 49 5.26 -8.50 -10.88
C GLN A 49 6.00 -7.19 -11.22
N LEU A 50 5.78 -6.11 -10.46
CA LEU A 50 6.48 -4.84 -10.68
C LEU A 50 7.98 -4.95 -10.40
N ALA A 51 8.39 -5.69 -9.38
CA ALA A 51 9.81 -5.92 -9.07
C ALA A 51 10.53 -6.69 -10.18
N GLU A 52 9.86 -7.63 -10.83
CA GLU A 52 10.40 -8.40 -11.95
C GLU A 52 10.41 -7.58 -13.25
N GLN A 53 9.33 -6.84 -13.52
CA GLN A 53 9.08 -6.21 -14.82
C GLN A 53 9.55 -4.74 -14.90
N CYS A 54 9.87 -4.11 -13.77
CA CYS A 54 10.44 -2.76 -13.73
C CYS A 54 11.95 -2.80 -13.47
N LYS A 55 12.74 -2.43 -14.48
CA LYS A 55 14.21 -2.43 -14.47
C LYS A 55 14.81 -1.09 -14.06
N GLU A 56 14.05 -0.25 -13.35
CA GLU A 56 14.56 1.02 -12.85
C GLU A 56 15.76 0.79 -11.92
N GLU A 57 16.83 1.54 -12.15
CA GLU A 57 18.11 1.37 -11.44
C GLU A 57 17.95 1.61 -9.93
N HIS A 58 17.28 2.69 -9.55
CA HIS A 58 17.13 3.10 -8.16
C HIS A 58 15.83 2.58 -7.57
N ARG A 59 15.77 1.26 -7.38
CA ARG A 59 14.62 0.59 -6.77
C ARG A 59 14.92 0.00 -5.39
N LEU A 60 13.95 0.09 -4.50
CA LEU A 60 13.94 -0.60 -3.21
C LEU A 60 12.69 -1.48 -3.13
N VAL A 61 12.91 -2.79 -2.97
CA VAL A 61 11.82 -3.75 -2.76
C VAL A 61 11.84 -4.18 -1.31
N LEU A 62 10.72 -3.98 -0.63
CA LEU A 62 10.52 -4.31 0.77
C LEU A 62 9.47 -5.38 0.86
N ASP A 63 9.82 -6.43 1.55
CA ASP A 63 8.89 -7.46 1.94
C ASP A 63 8.14 -7.07 3.23
N GLY A 64 7.06 -7.80 3.56
CA GLY A 64 6.24 -7.55 4.75
C GLY A 64 7.05 -7.53 6.05
N PRO A 65 6.42 -7.19 7.19
CA PRO A 65 7.15 -6.80 8.38
C PRO A 65 7.92 -7.98 8.97
N GLY A 66 9.19 -8.08 8.61
CA GLY A 66 10.22 -8.46 9.57
C GLY A 66 11.03 -9.71 9.40
N THR A 67 10.67 -10.63 8.54
CA THR A 67 11.38 -11.90 8.50
C THR A 67 12.62 -11.80 7.63
N ASP A 68 13.77 -11.60 8.28
CA ASP A 68 15.04 -12.04 7.73
C ASP A 68 15.05 -13.57 7.72
N VAL A 69 14.77 -14.15 6.56
CA VAL A 69 14.74 -15.61 6.35
C VAL A 69 16.13 -16.25 6.43
N THR A 70 17.18 -15.42 6.59
CA THR A 70 18.58 -15.87 6.72
C THR A 70 19.05 -16.02 8.16
N ASN A 71 18.21 -15.69 9.15
CA ASN A 71 18.53 -15.88 10.57
C ASN A 71 17.90 -17.17 11.10
N ASP A 72 18.73 -18.13 11.49
CA ASP A 72 18.34 -19.46 12.02
C ASP A 72 17.42 -19.39 13.27
N LYS A 73 17.27 -18.21 13.89
CA LYS A 73 16.37 -17.94 15.01
C LYS A 73 15.16 -17.08 14.63
N GLY A 74 14.73 -17.10 13.37
CA GLY A 74 13.51 -16.50 12.86
C GLY A 74 12.25 -17.13 13.45
N SER A 75 11.98 -16.85 14.72
CA SER A 75 10.85 -17.42 15.46
C SER A 75 9.51 -16.97 14.86
N LEU A 76 8.69 -17.95 14.50
CA LEU A 76 7.27 -17.89 14.11
C LEU A 76 6.41 -17.00 15.02
N ILE A 77 6.76 -16.92 16.32
CA ILE A 77 6.10 -16.03 17.30
C ILE A 77 6.34 -14.57 16.95
N LYS A 78 7.50 -14.20 16.41
CA LYS A 78 7.79 -12.82 16.00
C LYS A 78 6.93 -12.37 14.82
N SER A 79 6.58 -13.27 13.89
CA SER A 79 5.69 -12.96 12.76
C SER A 79 4.23 -12.80 13.20
N VAL A 80 3.78 -13.62 14.17
CA VAL A 80 2.45 -13.51 14.77
C VAL A 80 2.36 -12.28 15.70
N SER A 81 3.39 -11.98 16.50
CA SER A 81 3.49 -10.75 17.28
C SER A 81 3.59 -9.49 16.42
N ALA A 82 4.28 -9.54 15.27
CA ALA A 82 4.28 -8.45 14.28
C ALA A 82 2.91 -8.26 13.60
N LEU A 83 2.07 -9.29 13.56
CA LEU A 83 0.67 -9.20 13.13
C LEU A 83 -0.25 -8.67 14.24
N ILE A 84 -0.01 -9.04 15.50
CA ILE A 84 -0.87 -8.73 16.65
C ILE A 84 -0.56 -7.34 17.26
N ASP A 85 0.68 -6.90 17.29
CA ASP A 85 1.06 -5.69 18.05
C ASP A 85 1.74 -4.61 17.19
N GLY A 86 2.01 -4.91 15.92
CA GLY A 86 2.79 -4.03 15.04
C GLY A 86 4.24 -3.80 15.53
N HIS A 87 4.65 -4.45 16.62
CA HIS A 87 5.96 -4.31 17.28
C HIS A 87 6.38 -5.66 17.84
N ILE A 88 7.53 -6.18 17.39
CA ILE A 88 8.69 -6.53 18.24
C ILE A 88 9.98 -6.51 17.37
N GLY A 89 10.96 -5.65 17.72
CA GLY A 89 12.37 -5.76 17.31
C GLY A 89 12.79 -5.10 15.98
N ASP A 90 14.05 -5.34 15.57
CA ASP A 90 14.71 -4.89 14.31
C ASP A 90 14.08 -5.48 13.02
N SER A 91 12.91 -6.08 13.16
CA SER A 91 12.14 -6.85 12.21
C SER A 91 10.71 -6.27 12.07
N GLY A 92 10.50 -4.97 12.21
CA GLY A 92 9.15 -4.36 12.15
C GLY A 92 8.93 -3.42 10.95
N ILE A 93 7.72 -2.85 10.85
CA ILE A 93 7.43 -1.69 9.96
C ILE A 93 8.47 -0.58 10.17
N ASN A 94 8.93 -0.38 11.41
CA ASN A 94 10.02 0.54 11.74
C ASN A 94 11.34 0.23 11.02
N ALA A 95 11.75 -1.03 10.98
CA ALA A 95 12.99 -1.41 10.30
C ALA A 95 12.89 -1.18 8.80
N ASN A 96 11.74 -1.48 8.20
CA ASN A 96 11.46 -1.16 6.80
C ASN A 96 11.41 0.36 6.58
N PHE A 97 10.89 1.14 7.53
CA PHE A 97 10.90 2.59 7.43
C PHE A 97 12.31 3.17 7.52
N GLU A 98 13.15 2.67 8.42
CA GLU A 98 14.56 3.07 8.49
C GLU A 98 15.36 2.62 7.25
N LYS A 99 14.99 1.50 6.61
CA LYS A 99 15.55 1.13 5.29
C LYS A 99 15.14 2.16 4.22
N ILE A 100 13.87 2.55 4.17
CA ILE A 100 13.39 3.60 3.25
C ILE A 100 14.16 4.90 3.47
N LYS A 101 14.28 5.37 4.72
CA LYS A 101 14.99 6.62 5.04
C LYS A 101 16.45 6.57 4.60
N ARG A 102 17.17 5.49 4.91
CA ARG A 102 18.57 5.32 4.50
C ARG A 102 18.71 5.28 2.98
N PHE A 103 17.83 4.56 2.30
CA PHE A 103 17.82 4.48 0.85
C PHE A 103 17.55 5.83 0.20
N LEU A 104 16.49 6.54 0.61
CA LEU A 104 16.14 7.86 0.08
C LEU A 104 17.22 8.90 0.38
N LYS A 105 17.84 8.86 1.56
CA LYS A 105 18.98 9.73 1.88
C LYS A 105 20.15 9.48 0.92
N LYS A 106 20.53 8.21 0.73
CA LYS A 106 21.57 7.84 -0.24
C LYS A 106 21.24 8.36 -1.64
N GLN A 107 20.00 8.14 -2.12
CA GLN A 107 19.59 8.60 -3.45
C GLN A 107 19.57 10.13 -3.56
N SER A 108 19.18 10.82 -2.50
CA SER A 108 19.23 12.29 -2.42
C SER A 108 20.65 12.81 -2.50
N ASP A 109 21.57 12.24 -1.72
CA ASP A 109 22.96 12.67 -1.67
C ASP A 109 23.62 12.46 -3.05
N GLU A 110 23.39 11.30 -3.67
CA GLU A 110 23.89 11.00 -5.03
C GLU A 110 23.26 11.89 -6.12
N ALA A 111 21.95 12.18 -6.03
CA ALA A 111 21.29 13.11 -6.95
C ALA A 111 21.83 14.53 -6.80
N ALA A 112 22.01 15.01 -5.56
CA ALA A 112 22.58 16.33 -5.29
C ALA A 112 24.00 16.48 -5.87
N MET A 113 24.83 15.43 -5.75
CA MET A 113 26.18 15.41 -6.35
C MET A 113 26.13 15.48 -7.89
N ALA A 114 25.09 14.94 -8.52
CA ALA A 114 24.88 15.00 -9.96
C ALA A 114 24.17 16.30 -10.42
N GLY A 115 23.69 17.13 -9.48
CA GLY A 115 22.86 18.29 -9.81
C GLY A 115 21.45 17.92 -10.27
N ASP A 116 20.90 16.82 -9.75
CA ASP A 116 19.58 16.29 -10.08
C ASP A 116 18.55 16.53 -8.95
N SER A 117 17.27 16.48 -9.32
CA SER A 117 16.13 16.37 -8.39
C SER A 117 15.67 14.92 -8.25
N LEU A 118 14.89 14.62 -7.20
CA LEU A 118 14.24 13.31 -7.03
C LEU A 118 12.78 13.33 -7.48
N ILE A 119 12.38 12.30 -8.23
CA ILE A 119 10.99 11.83 -8.30
C ILE A 119 10.89 10.50 -7.56
N VAL A 120 10.04 10.44 -6.54
CA VAL A 120 9.82 9.22 -5.74
C VAL A 120 8.47 8.62 -6.09
N CYS A 121 8.47 7.39 -6.60
CA CYS A 121 7.26 6.60 -6.81
C CYS A 121 7.20 5.43 -5.80
N GLY A 122 6.08 5.28 -5.11
CA GLY A 122 5.86 4.22 -4.14
C GLY A 122 4.62 3.39 -4.49
N VAL A 123 4.74 2.06 -4.48
CA VAL A 123 3.59 1.14 -4.56
C VAL A 123 3.58 0.26 -3.33
N GLY A 124 2.52 0.36 -2.54
CA GLY A 124 2.40 -0.35 -1.28
C GLY A 124 1.10 -1.12 -1.23
N TRP A 125 1.13 -2.37 -0.74
CA TRP A 125 -0.08 -3.14 -0.46
C TRP A 125 -0.24 -3.40 1.04
N SER A 126 -1.45 -3.28 1.55
CA SER A 126 -1.78 -3.60 2.94
C SER A 126 -0.90 -2.77 3.90
N ARG A 127 -0.18 -3.40 4.82
CA ARG A 127 0.78 -2.70 5.71
C ARG A 127 1.93 -2.01 4.97
N GLY A 128 2.27 -2.48 3.76
CA GLY A 128 3.23 -1.80 2.90
C GLY A 128 2.73 -0.43 2.44
N ALA A 129 1.42 -0.27 2.19
CA ALA A 129 0.83 1.04 1.92
C ALA A 129 0.87 1.96 3.15
N PHE A 130 0.61 1.42 4.34
CA PHE A 130 0.74 2.17 5.59
C PHE A 130 2.18 2.64 5.84
N LEU A 131 3.17 1.79 5.52
CA LEU A 131 4.58 2.19 5.56
C LEU A 131 4.88 3.35 4.59
N LEU A 132 4.33 3.32 3.37
CA LEU A 132 4.50 4.43 2.42
C LEU A 132 3.81 5.72 2.88
N LEU A 133 2.72 5.62 3.62
CA LEU A 133 2.10 6.78 4.26
C LEU A 133 3.05 7.43 5.27
N GLN A 134 3.72 6.64 6.11
CA GLN A 134 4.74 7.14 7.05
C GLN A 134 5.94 7.75 6.31
N MET A 135 6.34 7.17 5.18
CA MET A 135 7.33 7.77 4.29
C MET A 135 6.90 9.13 3.76
N LYS A 136 5.65 9.26 3.31
CA LYS A 136 5.11 10.52 2.80
C LYS A 136 5.23 11.64 3.84
N GLU A 137 4.77 11.39 5.06
CA GLU A 137 4.82 12.37 6.17
C GLU A 137 6.25 12.82 6.48
N TRP A 138 7.20 11.87 6.45
CA TRP A 138 8.60 12.18 6.63
C TRP A 138 9.18 13.00 5.47
N LEU A 139 8.83 12.67 4.22
CA LEU A 139 9.26 13.41 3.03
C LEU A 139 8.70 14.84 2.99
N GLU A 140 7.43 15.03 3.36
CA GLU A 140 6.82 16.37 3.51
C GLU A 140 7.63 17.21 4.50
N GLY A 141 7.96 16.65 5.67
CA GLY A 141 8.79 17.33 6.66
C GLY A 141 10.22 17.64 6.19
N LYS A 142 10.80 16.77 5.34
CA LYS A 142 12.13 16.97 4.76
C LYS A 142 12.14 18.02 3.65
N ALA A 143 11.12 18.04 2.80
CA ALA A 143 10.95 19.03 1.74
C ALA A 143 10.79 20.44 2.32
N VAL A 144 9.99 20.60 3.39
CA VAL A 144 9.80 21.90 4.07
C VAL A 144 11.12 22.45 4.63
N LYS A 145 11.97 21.57 5.18
CA LYS A 145 13.29 21.94 5.70
C LYS A 145 14.35 22.12 4.60
N LYS A 146 14.02 21.81 3.35
CA LYS A 146 14.95 21.75 2.21
C LYS A 146 16.12 20.79 2.45
N ASP A 147 15.89 19.75 3.25
CA ASP A 147 16.88 18.72 3.57
C ASP A 147 17.11 17.77 2.39
N ILE A 148 16.11 17.62 1.52
CA ILE A 148 16.10 16.72 0.35
C ILE A 148 15.49 17.49 -0.82
N ASN A 149 16.16 17.49 -1.98
CA ASN A 149 15.66 18.12 -3.21
C ASN A 149 14.69 17.17 -3.94
N ILE A 150 13.40 17.29 -3.63
CA ILE A 150 12.33 16.44 -4.18
C ILE A 150 11.45 17.29 -5.07
N GLU A 151 11.31 16.86 -6.32
CA GLU A 151 10.40 17.48 -7.27
C GLU A 151 8.98 16.95 -7.10
N ALA A 152 8.85 15.61 -7.04
CA ALA A 152 7.55 14.97 -6.94
C ALA A 152 7.56 13.66 -6.14
N VAL A 153 6.42 13.36 -5.51
CA VAL A 153 6.14 12.10 -4.83
C VAL A 153 4.81 11.54 -5.36
N TYR A 154 4.83 10.31 -5.87
CA TYR A 154 3.65 9.60 -6.38
C TYR A 154 3.46 8.28 -5.63
N LEU A 155 2.32 8.09 -4.95
CA LEU A 155 2.09 6.96 -4.06
C LEU A 155 0.83 6.21 -4.42
N HIS A 156 0.95 4.89 -4.47
CA HIS A 156 -0.11 3.95 -4.75
C HIS A 156 -0.35 3.07 -3.54
N TYR A 157 -1.49 3.26 -2.88
CA TYR A 157 -1.90 2.51 -1.70
C TYR A 157 -2.93 1.48 -2.10
N ILE A 158 -2.50 0.24 -2.22
CA ILE A 158 -3.40 -0.90 -2.45
C ILE A 158 -3.87 -1.39 -1.09
N ASP A 159 -5.13 -1.15 -0.81
CA ASP A 159 -5.85 -1.65 0.34
C ASP A 159 -5.13 -1.46 1.69
N SER A 160 -4.74 -0.21 1.97
CA SER A 160 -3.94 0.17 3.14
C SER A 160 -4.62 -0.20 4.46
N VAL A 161 -3.83 -0.79 5.37
CA VAL A 161 -4.28 -1.19 6.72
C VAL A 161 -3.26 -0.75 7.77
N ALA A 162 -3.75 -0.19 8.88
CA ALA A 162 -2.95 0.01 10.08
C ALA A 162 -2.78 -1.34 10.80
N GLY A 163 -1.62 -1.56 11.43
CA GLY A 163 -1.37 -2.73 12.27
C GLY A 163 -2.02 -2.64 13.65
N GLY A 164 -1.34 -3.21 14.65
CA GLY A 164 -1.80 -3.27 16.03
C GLY A 164 -1.97 -1.88 16.70
N PRO A 165 -2.35 -1.86 17.99
CA PRO A 165 -2.61 -0.63 18.75
C PRO A 165 -1.49 0.43 18.66
N THR A 166 -0.22 0.00 18.61
CA THR A 166 0.94 0.88 18.49
C THR A 166 0.99 1.64 17.16
N ASP A 167 0.68 0.99 16.05
CA ASP A 167 0.64 1.64 14.73
C ASP A 167 -0.52 2.64 14.64
N ARG A 168 -1.64 2.35 15.31
CA ARG A 168 -2.74 3.31 15.46
C ARG A 168 -2.26 4.52 16.22
N LEU A 169 -1.78 4.36 17.47
CA LEU A 169 -1.32 5.48 18.31
C LEU A 169 -0.32 6.42 17.61
N ARG A 170 0.50 5.89 16.71
CA ARG A 170 1.38 6.73 15.86
C ARG A 170 0.60 7.57 14.86
N TYR A 171 -0.36 6.97 14.17
CA TYR A 171 -1.24 7.69 13.26
C TYR A 171 -2.09 8.74 13.99
N LEU A 172 -2.52 8.48 15.23
CA LEU A 172 -3.34 9.41 16.02
C LEU A 172 -2.56 10.62 16.52
N LYS A 173 -1.23 10.53 16.51
CA LYS A 173 -0.32 11.63 16.84
C LYS A 173 0.14 12.40 15.61
N VAL A 174 -0.34 12.03 14.41
CA VAL A 174 -0.09 12.84 13.21
C VAL A 174 -0.83 14.16 13.39
N PRO A 175 -0.14 15.30 13.33
CA PRO A 175 -0.76 16.60 13.53
C PRO A 175 -1.91 16.80 12.54
N SER A 176 -3.01 17.37 13.03
CA SER A 176 -4.16 17.78 12.22
C SER A 176 -3.76 18.76 11.10
N TYR A 177 -2.66 19.48 11.28
CA TYR A 177 -2.06 20.36 10.29
C TYR A 177 -0.99 19.62 9.46
N ARG A 178 -1.24 19.48 8.16
CA ARG A 178 -0.23 19.04 7.19
C ARG A 178 0.45 20.25 6.56
N PRO A 179 1.79 20.36 6.60
CA PRO A 179 2.48 21.51 6.04
C PRO A 179 2.37 21.52 4.51
N LYS A 180 2.30 22.73 3.93
CA LYS A 180 2.38 22.95 2.47
C LYS A 180 3.79 22.61 1.97
N ALA A 181 4.05 21.33 1.75
CA ALA A 181 5.34 20.85 1.29
C ALA A 181 5.65 21.38 -0.12
N PRO A 182 6.86 21.92 -0.37
CA PRO A 182 7.28 22.41 -1.68
C PRO A 182 7.68 21.26 -2.61
N MET A 183 6.73 20.36 -2.89
CA MET A 183 6.88 19.24 -3.83
C MET A 183 5.51 18.90 -4.43
N HIS A 184 5.50 18.39 -5.66
CA HIS A 184 4.29 17.79 -6.22
C HIS A 184 3.97 16.50 -5.47
N LEU A 185 2.70 16.29 -5.14
CA LEU A 185 2.26 15.11 -4.41
C LEU A 185 1.04 14.50 -5.10
N GLY A 186 1.15 13.24 -5.52
CA GLY A 186 0.06 12.44 -6.06
C GLY A 186 -0.18 11.20 -5.20
N VAL A 187 -1.38 11.01 -4.66
CA VAL A 187 -1.76 9.84 -3.88
C VAL A 187 -2.94 9.13 -4.52
N HIS A 188 -2.82 7.81 -4.65
CA HIS A 188 -3.75 6.93 -5.34
C HIS A 188 -4.11 5.76 -4.43
N SER A 189 -5.29 5.81 -3.81
CA SER A 189 -5.76 4.78 -2.90
C SER A 189 -6.75 3.83 -3.58
N TYR A 190 -6.47 2.53 -3.56
CA TYR A 190 -7.33 1.49 -4.11
C TYR A 190 -7.91 0.65 -2.97
N LEU A 191 -9.22 0.73 -2.76
CA LEU A 191 -9.90 0.20 -1.57
C LEU A 191 -10.84 -0.95 -1.93
N SER A 192 -10.77 -2.03 -1.18
CA SER A 192 -11.72 -3.16 -1.27
C SER A 192 -13.05 -2.80 -0.59
N ASN A 193 -14.20 -3.21 -1.14
CA ASN A 193 -15.50 -2.97 -0.50
C ASN A 193 -15.84 -3.97 0.61
N THR A 194 -15.20 -5.15 0.61
CA THR A 194 -15.49 -6.16 1.64
C THR A 194 -14.63 -6.03 2.90
N GLY A 195 -13.48 -5.34 2.83
CA GLY A 195 -12.51 -5.26 3.93
C GLY A 195 -12.03 -6.63 4.45
N ASN A 196 -11.14 -6.62 5.47
CA ASN A 196 -10.54 -7.83 6.06
C ASN A 196 -11.18 -8.32 7.36
N LEU A 197 -12.26 -7.68 7.81
CA LEU A 197 -12.81 -7.89 9.15
C LEU A 197 -13.51 -9.24 9.34
N ASN A 198 -14.02 -9.84 8.27
CA ASN A 198 -14.72 -11.13 8.35
C ASN A 198 -13.81 -12.26 8.84
N LEU A 199 -12.51 -12.21 8.50
CA LEU A 199 -11.55 -13.22 8.93
C LEU A 199 -11.12 -13.01 10.39
N TRP A 200 -10.95 -11.77 10.86
CA TRP A 200 -10.58 -11.53 12.26
C TRP A 200 -11.72 -11.85 13.23
N ALA A 201 -12.96 -11.46 12.90
CA ALA A 201 -14.14 -11.85 13.68
C ALA A 201 -14.31 -13.37 13.76
N TYR A 202 -13.88 -14.08 12.71
CA TYR A 202 -13.79 -15.54 12.71
C TYR A 202 -12.63 -16.05 13.59
N ILE A 203 -11.41 -15.52 13.45
CA ILE A 203 -10.22 -15.89 14.24
C ILE A 203 -10.43 -15.65 15.74
N LEU A 204 -11.06 -14.54 16.13
CA LEU A 204 -11.36 -14.20 17.54
C LEU A 204 -12.13 -15.33 18.25
N ARG A 205 -13.00 -16.05 17.54
CA ARG A 205 -13.77 -17.17 18.12
C ARG A 205 -12.88 -18.32 18.57
N TYR A 206 -11.70 -18.45 17.99
CA TYR A 206 -10.74 -19.52 18.26
C TYR A 206 -9.61 -19.11 19.19
N LEU A 207 -9.48 -17.82 19.53
CA LEU A 207 -8.49 -17.35 20.50
C LEU A 207 -8.98 -17.57 21.94
N PRO A 208 -8.09 -17.85 22.92
CA PRO A 208 -8.43 -17.83 24.34
C PRO A 208 -8.95 -16.45 24.77
N GLU A 209 -9.84 -16.42 25.76
CA GLU A 209 -10.60 -15.22 26.17
C GLU A 209 -9.70 -14.00 26.49
N GLU A 210 -8.58 -14.24 27.16
CA GLU A 210 -7.56 -13.23 27.47
C GLU A 210 -6.90 -12.58 26.24
N TYR A 211 -6.94 -13.23 25.08
CA TYR A 211 -6.44 -12.72 23.80
C TYR A 211 -7.55 -12.25 22.86
N ARG A 212 -8.83 -12.34 23.26
CA ARG A 212 -9.98 -11.83 22.50
C ARG A 212 -10.15 -10.33 22.68
N VAL A 213 -9.07 -9.56 22.48
CA VAL A 213 -9.16 -8.11 22.48
C VAL A 213 -9.93 -7.68 21.23
N ASN A 214 -10.95 -6.83 21.41
CA ASN A 214 -11.72 -6.25 20.32
C ASN A 214 -10.90 -5.15 19.63
N THR A 215 -9.74 -5.52 19.12
CA THR A 215 -8.92 -4.69 18.25
C THR A 215 -9.40 -4.96 16.83
N PRO A 216 -10.09 -4.02 16.16
CA PRO A 216 -10.61 -4.27 14.81
C PRO A 216 -9.44 -4.23 13.82
N PHE A 217 -8.65 -5.32 13.76
CA PHE A 217 -7.28 -5.39 13.24
C PHE A 217 -7.04 -4.86 11.83
N PHE A 218 -8.04 -4.54 11.03
CA PHE A 218 -7.84 -4.12 9.64
C PHE A 218 -8.92 -3.14 9.19
N SER A 219 -8.72 -1.87 9.51
CA SER A 219 -9.46 -0.75 8.94
C SER A 219 -8.74 -0.20 7.72
N GLY A 220 -9.51 0.29 6.72
CA GLY A 220 -8.92 1.06 5.63
C GLY A 220 -8.35 2.37 6.16
N VAL A 221 -7.05 2.59 6.02
CA VAL A 221 -6.43 3.89 6.31
C VAL A 221 -6.60 4.77 5.08
N LEU A 222 -7.44 5.79 5.19
CA LEU A 222 -7.63 6.80 4.15
C LEU A 222 -6.52 7.84 4.20
N ASP A 223 -6.02 8.24 3.05
CA ASP A 223 -5.12 9.39 2.96
C ASP A 223 -5.94 10.69 2.91
N LYS A 224 -5.65 11.61 3.82
CA LYS A 224 -6.32 12.91 3.93
C LYS A 224 -5.63 14.05 3.17
N THR A 225 -4.75 13.78 2.21
CA THR A 225 -4.14 14.83 1.39
C THR A 225 -5.24 15.54 0.63
N GLU A 226 -5.39 16.83 0.88
CA GLU A 226 -6.37 17.67 0.20
C GLU A 226 -5.94 17.92 -1.25
N ASN A 227 -6.94 17.95 -2.14
CA ASN A 227 -6.73 18.36 -3.53
C ASN A 227 -6.55 19.88 -3.58
N THR A 228 -5.32 20.34 -3.75
CA THR A 228 -4.99 21.78 -3.69
C THR A 228 -3.80 22.15 -4.56
N ILE A 229 -3.68 23.45 -4.85
CA ILE A 229 -2.51 24.07 -5.45
C ILE A 229 -2.05 25.17 -4.49
N HIS A 230 -0.77 25.18 -4.15
CA HIS A 230 -0.20 26.22 -3.31
C HIS A 230 1.15 26.68 -3.81
N SER A 231 1.45 27.95 -3.58
CA SER A 231 2.71 28.57 -3.99
C SER A 231 3.69 28.64 -2.83
N VAL A 232 4.94 28.26 -3.05
CA VAL A 232 6.06 28.50 -2.13
C VAL A 232 7.16 29.21 -2.91
N SER A 233 7.56 30.39 -2.46
CA SER A 233 8.60 31.19 -3.13
C SER A 233 8.34 31.43 -4.63
N GLY A 234 7.08 31.59 -5.02
CA GLY A 234 6.66 31.85 -6.41
C GLY A 234 6.58 30.63 -7.32
N VAL A 235 6.80 29.41 -6.78
CA VAL A 235 6.62 28.14 -7.50
C VAL A 235 5.34 27.48 -7.02
N ASP A 236 4.49 27.06 -7.96
CA ASP A 236 3.24 26.36 -7.68
C ASP A 236 3.44 24.86 -7.55
N TYR A 237 2.97 24.30 -6.44
CA TYR A 237 2.99 22.88 -6.15
C TYR A 237 1.56 22.35 -6.11
N LYS A 238 1.37 21.20 -6.77
CA LYS A 238 0.07 20.53 -6.86
C LYS A 238 0.05 19.32 -5.95
N HIS A 239 -0.91 19.29 -5.04
CA HIS A 239 -1.23 18.15 -4.20
C HIS A 239 -2.55 17.54 -4.67
N HIS A 240 -2.54 16.24 -4.94
CA HIS A 240 -3.69 15.50 -5.44
C HIS A 240 -3.80 14.15 -4.74
N SER A 241 -5.00 13.81 -4.29
CA SER A 241 -5.37 12.52 -3.74
C SER A 241 -6.65 12.03 -4.43
N ALA A 242 -6.63 10.78 -4.86
CA ALA A 242 -7.78 10.07 -5.40
C ALA A 242 -7.92 8.72 -4.67
N SER A 243 -9.14 8.39 -4.26
CA SER A 243 -9.45 7.13 -3.60
C SER A 243 -10.55 6.42 -4.38
N TRP A 244 -10.37 5.15 -4.71
CA TRP A 244 -11.33 4.37 -5.49
C TRP A 244 -11.80 3.16 -4.71
N LEU A 245 -13.12 2.95 -4.69
CA LEU A 245 -13.73 1.75 -4.11
C LEU A 245 -14.00 0.69 -5.18
N PHE A 246 -13.54 -0.54 -4.91
CA PHE A 246 -13.68 -1.68 -5.83
C PHE A 246 -14.60 -2.77 -5.26
N PRO A 247 -15.36 -3.47 -6.13
CA PRO A 247 -16.17 -4.64 -5.77
C PRO A 247 -15.29 -5.89 -5.62
N ALA A 248 -14.41 -5.87 -4.62
CA ALA A 248 -13.37 -6.87 -4.45
C ALA A 248 -13.05 -7.09 -2.97
N SER A 249 -12.56 -8.28 -2.67
CA SER A 249 -11.81 -8.56 -1.45
C SER A 249 -10.41 -7.94 -1.44
N HIS A 250 -9.80 -7.91 -0.26
CA HIS A 250 -8.43 -7.44 -0.08
C HIS A 250 -7.40 -8.17 -0.93
N GLU A 251 -7.56 -9.49 -1.05
CA GLU A 251 -6.66 -10.34 -1.82
C GLU A 251 -6.89 -10.19 -3.32
N ALA A 252 -8.15 -10.02 -3.73
CA ALA A 252 -8.51 -9.77 -5.12
C ALA A 252 -7.84 -8.50 -5.67
N LEU A 253 -7.66 -7.47 -4.83
CA LEU A 253 -6.97 -6.24 -5.23
C LEU A 253 -5.48 -6.41 -5.53
N VAL A 254 -4.90 -7.57 -5.25
CA VAL A 254 -3.53 -7.93 -5.69
C VAL A 254 -3.51 -9.10 -6.67
N GLY A 255 -4.64 -9.38 -7.33
CA GLY A 255 -4.75 -10.39 -8.39
C GLY A 255 -5.08 -11.80 -7.89
N LYS A 256 -5.39 -11.98 -6.60
CA LYS A 256 -5.70 -13.27 -6.00
C LYS A 256 -7.21 -13.51 -5.91
N SER A 257 -7.86 -13.72 -7.05
CA SER A 257 -9.27 -14.15 -7.03
C SER A 257 -9.61 -15.10 -8.16
N SER A 258 -10.51 -16.04 -7.88
CA SER A 258 -11.18 -16.86 -8.90
C SER A 258 -12.49 -16.21 -9.39
N ASN A 259 -13.05 -15.27 -8.60
CA ASN A 259 -14.22 -14.51 -8.98
C ASN A 259 -13.89 -13.55 -10.14
N LYS A 260 -14.76 -13.48 -11.14
CA LYS A 260 -14.53 -12.70 -12.36
C LYS A 260 -14.51 -11.19 -12.11
N ILE A 261 -15.46 -10.68 -11.31
CA ILE A 261 -15.60 -9.26 -10.98
C ILE A 261 -14.39 -8.79 -10.17
N GLU A 262 -14.02 -9.59 -9.17
CA GLU A 262 -12.86 -9.33 -8.32
C GLU A 262 -11.54 -9.34 -9.10
N ARG A 263 -11.38 -10.27 -10.07
CA ARG A 263 -10.22 -10.28 -10.96
C ARG A 263 -10.14 -9.02 -11.81
N TRP A 264 -11.26 -8.59 -12.38
CA TRP A 264 -11.32 -7.34 -13.13
C TRP A 264 -10.93 -6.13 -12.26
N ALA A 265 -11.38 -6.09 -11.01
CA ALA A 265 -10.97 -5.05 -10.07
C ALA A 265 -9.45 -5.05 -9.84
N GLY A 266 -8.83 -6.21 -9.62
CA GLY A 266 -7.38 -6.32 -9.53
C GLY A 266 -6.67 -5.88 -10.82
N ASP A 267 -7.16 -6.30 -11.98
CA ASP A 267 -6.60 -5.93 -13.28
C ASP A 267 -6.62 -4.41 -13.53
N LEU A 268 -7.67 -3.73 -13.09
CA LEU A 268 -7.77 -2.27 -13.13
C LEU A 268 -6.72 -1.58 -12.26
N VAL A 269 -6.55 -2.05 -11.02
CA VAL A 269 -5.58 -1.46 -10.09
C VAL A 269 -4.17 -1.57 -10.66
N LEU A 270 -3.78 -2.75 -11.12
CA LEU A 270 -2.44 -2.95 -11.71
C LEU A 270 -2.26 -2.10 -12.98
N ALA A 271 -3.27 -2.04 -13.85
CA ALA A 271 -3.20 -1.21 -15.06
C ALA A 271 -3.05 0.28 -14.76
N ASN A 272 -3.73 0.80 -13.72
CA ASN A 272 -3.58 2.20 -13.35
C ASN A 272 -2.22 2.52 -12.75
N ILE A 273 -1.65 1.60 -11.96
CA ILE A 273 -0.27 1.74 -11.47
C ILE A 273 0.71 1.73 -12.66
N VAL A 274 0.59 0.77 -13.57
CA VAL A 274 1.46 0.67 -14.75
C VAL A 274 1.33 1.90 -15.64
N ARG A 275 0.12 2.43 -15.83
CA ARG A 275 -0.09 3.67 -16.60
C ARG A 275 0.70 4.84 -15.99
N HIS A 276 0.62 5.05 -14.67
CA HIS A 276 1.37 6.13 -14.02
C HIS A 276 2.88 5.92 -14.10
N LEU A 277 3.36 4.69 -13.94
CA LEU A 277 4.78 4.39 -14.11
C LEU A 277 5.26 4.70 -15.54
N VAL A 278 4.46 4.38 -16.56
CA VAL A 278 4.73 4.73 -17.97
C VAL A 278 4.69 6.25 -18.18
N ASP A 279 3.68 6.94 -17.66
CA ASP A 279 3.53 8.41 -17.76
C ASP A 279 4.74 9.13 -17.12
N LEU A 280 5.30 8.55 -16.05
CA LEU A 280 6.51 9.02 -15.36
C LEU A 280 7.81 8.49 -15.99
N SER A 281 7.74 7.81 -17.13
CA SER A 281 8.88 7.26 -17.88
C SER A 281 9.75 6.29 -17.06
N PHE A 282 9.18 5.49 -16.16
CA PHE A 282 9.90 4.39 -15.50
C PHE A 282 10.23 3.28 -16.49
N THR A 283 11.37 2.62 -16.28
CA THR A 283 11.88 1.57 -17.17
C THR A 283 11.12 0.27 -16.93
N LEU A 284 10.12 -0.02 -17.75
CA LEU A 284 9.29 -1.22 -17.68
C LEU A 284 9.54 -2.13 -18.89
N ASP A 285 9.24 -3.43 -18.77
CA ASP A 285 9.10 -4.30 -19.93
C ASP A 285 7.91 -3.85 -20.79
N ASP A 286 8.19 -3.38 -22.01
CA ASP A 286 7.19 -2.78 -22.90
C ASP A 286 6.07 -3.75 -23.29
N GLN A 287 6.40 -5.03 -23.51
CA GLN A 287 5.41 -6.02 -23.92
C GLN A 287 4.46 -6.34 -22.76
N TRP A 288 5.02 -6.49 -21.56
CA TRP A 288 4.27 -6.68 -20.33
C TRP A 288 3.39 -5.46 -20.03
N ALA A 289 3.94 -4.25 -20.08
CA ALA A 289 3.19 -3.02 -19.81
C ALA A 289 1.98 -2.87 -20.76
N LYS A 290 2.19 -3.06 -22.08
CA LYS A 290 1.10 -3.04 -23.07
C LYS A 290 0.03 -4.10 -22.79
N LYS A 291 0.45 -5.32 -22.42
CA LYS A 291 -0.48 -6.40 -22.05
C LYS A 291 -1.33 -6.04 -20.83
N ILE A 292 -0.71 -5.48 -19.79
CA ILE A 292 -1.40 -5.08 -18.57
C ILE A 292 -2.39 -3.94 -18.83
N LEU A 293 -1.99 -2.91 -19.57
CA LEU A 293 -2.87 -1.78 -19.93
C LEU A 293 -4.08 -2.26 -20.75
N LYS A 294 -3.86 -3.14 -21.73
CA LYS A 294 -4.96 -3.76 -22.50
C LYS A 294 -5.90 -4.55 -21.60
N ARG A 295 -5.36 -5.36 -20.68
CA ARG A 295 -6.16 -6.14 -19.72
C ARG A 295 -6.99 -5.23 -18.81
N GLY A 296 -6.41 -4.14 -18.31
CA GLY A 296 -7.12 -3.12 -17.53
C GLY A 296 -8.25 -2.45 -18.32
N LYS A 297 -8.01 -2.10 -19.59
CA LYS A 297 -9.05 -1.54 -20.46
C LYS A 297 -10.23 -2.50 -20.63
N THR A 298 -9.96 -3.78 -20.93
CA THR A 298 -11.01 -4.80 -21.00
C THR A 298 -11.74 -4.94 -19.67
N ALA A 299 -11.02 -4.96 -18.54
CA ALA A 299 -11.63 -5.04 -17.21
C ALA A 299 -12.55 -3.85 -16.91
N LEU A 300 -12.17 -2.62 -17.30
CA LEU A 300 -12.96 -1.41 -17.09
C LEU A 300 -14.29 -1.48 -17.84
N GLU A 301 -14.22 -1.88 -19.11
CA GLU A 301 -15.39 -2.03 -19.97
C GLU A 301 -16.34 -3.09 -19.43
N GLN A 302 -15.80 -4.22 -18.98
CA GLN A 302 -16.59 -5.29 -18.39
C GLN A 302 -17.27 -4.86 -17.07
N LEU A 303 -16.55 -4.16 -16.19
CA LEU A 303 -17.12 -3.67 -14.93
C LEU A 303 -18.22 -2.62 -15.15
N ARG A 304 -18.05 -1.73 -16.13
CA ARG A 304 -19.09 -0.75 -16.51
C ARG A 304 -20.33 -1.42 -17.09
N GLN A 305 -20.17 -2.49 -17.87
CA GLN A 305 -21.30 -3.26 -18.40
C GLN A 305 -22.05 -4.02 -17.31
N CYS A 306 -21.33 -4.58 -16.34
CA CYS A 306 -21.96 -5.33 -15.24
C CYS A 306 -22.56 -4.45 -14.15
N ASN A 307 -22.17 -3.18 -14.06
CA ASN A 307 -22.57 -2.20 -13.04
C ASN A 307 -22.81 -2.83 -11.65
N PRO A 308 -21.76 -3.43 -11.04
CA PRO A 308 -21.93 -4.16 -9.78
C PRO A 308 -22.42 -3.20 -8.70
N ALA A 309 -23.46 -3.60 -7.97
CA ALA A 309 -23.90 -2.86 -6.79
C ALA A 309 -22.76 -2.82 -5.77
N LEU A 310 -22.22 -1.63 -5.51
CA LEU A 310 -21.14 -1.41 -4.55
C LEU A 310 -21.70 -1.28 -3.14
N THR A 311 -22.10 -2.40 -2.54
CA THR A 311 -22.43 -2.44 -1.11
C THR A 311 -21.13 -2.54 -0.30
N SER A 312 -20.81 -1.51 0.48
CA SER A 312 -19.63 -1.50 1.36
C SER A 312 -19.97 -2.16 2.70
N CYS A 313 -19.19 -3.17 3.11
CA CYS A 313 -19.20 -3.67 4.50
C CYS A 313 -17.89 -3.32 5.24
N ARG A 314 -17.09 -2.41 4.68
CA ARG A 314 -15.80 -2.00 5.22
C ARG A 314 -15.95 -1.00 6.36
N LYS A 315 -15.06 -1.12 7.36
CA LYS A 315 -14.87 -0.13 8.43
C LYS A 315 -13.69 0.78 8.09
N TYR A 316 -13.91 2.09 8.19
CA TYR A 316 -12.86 3.10 8.13
C TYR A 316 -12.50 3.53 9.56
N LEU A 317 -11.27 4.00 9.78
CA LEU A 317 -10.93 4.63 11.06
C LEU A 317 -11.59 6.00 11.11
N ASP A 318 -12.28 6.29 12.21
CA ASP A 318 -12.54 7.69 12.55
C ASP A 318 -11.22 8.27 13.05
N PHE A 319 -10.85 9.41 12.49
CA PHE A 319 -9.61 10.08 12.82
C PHE A 319 -9.82 11.23 13.81
N GLU A 320 -11.07 11.61 14.10
CA GLU A 320 -11.42 12.55 15.16
C GLU A 320 -11.59 11.82 16.50
N GLN A 321 -12.02 10.55 16.48
CA GLN A 321 -12.15 9.68 17.63
C GLN A 321 -11.45 8.34 17.38
N PRO A 322 -10.15 8.27 17.63
CA PRO A 322 -9.31 7.15 17.21
C PRO A 322 -9.63 5.75 17.73
N GLU A 323 -10.18 5.71 18.94
CA GLU A 323 -10.68 4.49 19.57
C GLU A 323 -11.99 4.00 18.92
N THR A 324 -12.62 4.83 18.09
CA THR A 324 -13.85 4.49 17.38
C THR A 324 -13.55 4.11 15.93
N THR A 325 -14.25 3.07 15.47
CA THR A 325 -14.28 2.72 14.07
C THR A 325 -15.56 3.31 13.48
N LEU A 326 -15.49 3.84 12.27
CA LEU A 326 -16.68 4.18 11.50
C LEU A 326 -17.28 2.86 11.01
N LEU A 327 -18.05 2.23 11.89
CA LEU A 327 -18.65 0.92 11.70
C LEU A 327 -19.84 1.02 10.76
N GLY A 328 -19.65 0.58 9.51
CA GLY A 328 -20.77 0.43 8.58
C GLY A 328 -21.50 1.73 8.29
N ARG A 329 -20.82 2.88 8.39
CA ARG A 329 -21.41 4.14 7.92
C ARG A 329 -21.50 4.11 6.41
N GLU A 330 -22.58 4.66 5.88
CA GLU A 330 -22.64 5.04 4.48
C GLU A 330 -21.54 6.08 4.20
N LEU A 331 -20.92 5.98 3.01
CA LEU A 331 -19.94 6.96 2.57
C LEU A 331 -20.59 8.34 2.56
N THR A 332 -19.92 9.30 3.19
CA THR A 332 -20.33 10.70 3.14
C THR A 332 -19.58 11.42 2.02
N GLU A 333 -20.10 12.55 1.55
CA GLU A 333 -19.40 13.39 0.57
C GLU A 333 -17.98 13.81 1.03
N ARG A 334 -17.73 13.79 2.34
CA ARG A 334 -16.42 14.12 2.95
C ARG A 334 -15.38 13.00 2.84
N ASP A 335 -15.79 11.77 2.54
CA ASP A 335 -14.87 10.62 2.46
C ASP A 335 -13.96 10.68 1.21
N ASN A 336 -14.32 11.48 0.20
CA ASN A 336 -13.59 11.65 -1.06
C ASN A 336 -13.17 10.30 -1.69
N ILE A 337 -14.12 9.35 -1.73
CA ILE A 337 -13.95 8.03 -2.34
C ILE A 337 -14.83 7.96 -3.59
N ASP A 338 -14.18 7.82 -4.74
CA ASP A 338 -14.79 7.68 -6.04
C ASP A 338 -15.24 6.24 -6.30
N SER A 339 -16.29 6.11 -7.12
CA SER A 339 -16.61 4.83 -7.77
C SER A 339 -15.49 4.44 -8.73
N CYS A 340 -15.03 3.20 -8.71
CA CYS A 340 -14.05 2.73 -9.70
C CYS A 340 -14.56 2.83 -11.16
N LEU A 341 -15.88 2.93 -11.37
CA LEU A 341 -16.48 3.08 -12.69
C LEU A 341 -16.17 4.44 -13.34
N SER A 342 -15.83 5.46 -12.55
CA SER A 342 -15.45 6.80 -13.04
C SER A 342 -13.98 6.91 -13.46
N MET A 343 -13.18 5.84 -13.27
CA MET A 343 -11.77 5.84 -13.67
C MET A 343 -11.61 6.12 -15.17
N ARG A 344 -10.57 6.89 -15.52
CA ARG A 344 -10.25 7.16 -16.93
C ARG A 344 -9.86 5.88 -17.65
N ASP A 345 -10.13 5.87 -18.94
CA ASP A 345 -9.74 4.77 -19.82
C ASP A 345 -8.21 4.67 -19.95
N PHE A 346 -7.73 3.47 -20.24
CA PHE A 346 -6.30 3.17 -20.44
C PHE A 346 -5.88 3.20 -21.92
N THR A 347 -6.66 3.87 -22.77
CA THR A 347 -6.25 4.15 -24.14
C THR A 347 -5.10 5.14 -24.10
N LEU A 348 -3.90 4.68 -24.49
CA LEU A 348 -2.73 5.53 -24.70
C LEU A 348 -2.96 6.48 -25.86
#